data_AF-A0AAJ2L666-F1
#
_entry.id   AF-A0AAJ2L666-F1
#
_cell.length_a   1.000
_cell.length_b   1.000
_cell.length_c   1.000
_cell.angle_alpha   90.00
_cell.angle_beta   90.00
_cell.angle_gamma   90.00
#
_symmetry.space_group_name_H-M   'P 1'
#
loop_
_entity.id
_entity.type
_entity.pdbx_description
1 polymer ?
#
loop_
_entity_poly.entity_id
_entity_poly.type
_entity_poly.pdbx_seq_one_letter_code
_entity_poly.pdbx_strand_id
1 'polypeptide(L)' 'MKKSTRALIGLVLLDLIVVAGAWWMIDRTQSGAWNSNDPAGSITMVTTTAGMLVGVISVVLLLAFVMHRRAGN' A
#
# COMPACT_ATOMS: atom_id res chain seq x y z
N MET A 1 23.86 4.08 -1.13
CA MET A 1 22.73 3.77 -2.03
C MET A 1 22.37 4.99 -2.84
N LYS A 2 22.21 4.87 -4.16
CA LYS A 2 21.74 5.96 -5.04
C LYS A 2 20.35 6.41 -4.59
N LYS A 3 20.03 7.71 -4.75
CA LYS A 3 18.72 8.27 -4.32
C LYS A 3 17.54 7.54 -5.00
N SER A 4 17.74 7.11 -6.24
CA SER A 4 16.82 6.28 -7.01
C SER A 4 16.55 4.91 -6.33
N THR A 5 17.58 4.20 -5.89
CA THR A 5 17.41 2.93 -5.15
C THR A 5 16.65 3.10 -3.83
N ARG A 6 16.85 4.23 -3.14
CA ARG A 6 16.10 4.54 -1.90
C ARG A 6 14.62 4.78 -2.17
N ALA A 7 14.27 5.42 -3.29
CA ALA A 7 12.87 5.61 -3.69
C ALA A 7 12.18 4.27 -3.99
N LEU A 8 12.86 3.34 -4.68
CA LEU A 8 12.32 2.00 -4.95
C LEU A 8 12.13 1.18 -3.67
N ILE A 9 13.09 1.23 -2.74
CA ILE A 9 12.95 0.52 -1.46
C ILE A 9 11.84 1.14 -0.61
N GLY A 10 11.73 2.47 -0.61
CA GLY A 10 10.61 3.16 0.04
C GLY A 10 9.26 2.75 -0.54
N LEU A 11 9.16 2.60 -1.86
CA LEU A 11 7.96 2.12 -2.54
C LEU A 11 7.58 0.72 -2.06
N VAL A 12 8.51 -0.23 -2.17
CA VAL A 12 8.24 -1.62 -1.79
C VAL A 12 7.86 -1.73 -0.32
N LEU A 13 8.55 -1.00 0.56
CA LEU A 13 8.24 -1.02 1.99
C LEU A 13 6.86 -0.42 2.31
N LEU A 14 6.51 0.70 1.70
CA LEU A 14 5.21 1.33 1.92
C LEU A 14 4.07 0.46 1.39
N ASP A 15 4.23 -0.13 0.21
CA ASP A 15 3.24 -1.05 -0.35
C ASP A 15 3.07 -2.29 0.53
N LEU A 16 4.17 -2.87 1.03
CA LEU A 16 4.12 -3.99 1.96
C LEU A 16 3.38 -3.64 3.26
N ILE A 17 3.59 -2.45 3.81
CA ILE A 17 2.87 -1.99 5.01
C ILE A 17 1.37 -1.88 4.74
N VAL A 18 0.98 -1.29 3.61
CA VAL A 18 -0.44 -1.16 3.26
C VAL A 18 -1.09 -2.53 3.06
N VAL A 19 -0.44 -3.43 2.32
CA VAL A 19 -0.97 -4.77 2.07
C VAL A 19 -1.06 -5.59 3.36
N ALA A 20 -0.03 -5.56 4.21
CA ALA A 20 -0.04 -6.26 5.49
C ALA A 20 -1.11 -5.71 6.44
N GLY A 21 -1.26 -4.38 6.49
CA GLY A 21 -2.31 -3.72 7.27
C GLY A 21 -3.70 -4.13 6.80
N ALA A 22 -3.95 -4.07 5.49
CA ALA A 22 -5.23 -4.47 4.90
C ALA A 22 -5.55 -5.95 5.17
N TRP A 23 -4.56 -6.84 5.02
CA TRP A 23 -4.71 -8.26 5.37
C TRP A 23 -5.14 -8.40 6.83
N TRP A 24 -4.40 -7.79 7.76
CA TRP A 24 -4.71 -7.88 9.18
C TRP A 24 -6.13 -7.38 9.49
N MET A 25 -6.57 -6.28 8.88
CA MET A 25 -7.94 -5.77 9.03
C MET A 25 -9.00 -6.76 8.52
N ILE A 26 -8.74 -7.42 7.39
CA ILE A 26 -9.63 -8.44 6.83
C ILE A 26 -9.72 -9.64 7.78
N ASP A 27 -8.58 -10.13 8.29
CA ASP A 27 -8.54 -11.23 9.26
C ASP A 27 -9.33 -10.92 10.55
N ARG A 28 -9.20 -9.70 11.07
CA ARG A 28 -10.00 -9.23 12.22
C ARG A 28 -11.49 -9.13 11.94
N THR A 29 -11.85 -8.77 10.70
CA THR A 29 -13.25 -8.69 10.27
C THR A 29 -13.85 -10.09 10.07
N GLN A 30 -13.08 -11.02 9.50
CA GLN A 30 -13.50 -12.42 9.29
C GLN A 30 -13.61 -13.22 10.58
N SER A 31 -12.69 -13.00 11.52
CA SER A 31 -12.70 -13.66 12.84
C SER A 31 -13.81 -13.14 13.77
N GLY A 32 -14.56 -12.11 13.37
CA GLY A 32 -15.59 -11.47 14.21
C GLY A 32 -15.01 -10.68 15.39
N ALA A 33 -13.69 -10.51 15.46
CA ALA A 33 -13.03 -9.66 16.45
C ALA A 33 -13.43 -8.19 16.29
N TRP A 34 -13.78 -7.78 15.06
CA TRP A 34 -14.37 -6.48 14.76
C TRP A 34 -15.86 -6.62 14.50
N ASN A 35 -16.66 -5.90 15.28
CA ASN A 35 -18.10 -5.87 15.10
C ASN A 35 -18.42 -5.09 13.82
N SER A 36 -18.90 -5.81 12.80
CA SER A 36 -19.40 -5.23 11.55
C SER A 36 -20.76 -5.81 11.24
N ASN A 37 -21.71 -4.91 10.93
CA ASN A 37 -23.06 -5.29 10.50
C ASN A 37 -23.06 -5.96 9.12
N ASP A 38 -22.05 -5.68 8.30
CA ASP A 38 -21.81 -6.31 7.00
C ASP A 38 -20.29 -6.57 6.82
N PRO A 39 -19.80 -7.74 7.28
CA PRO A 39 -18.40 -8.11 7.16
C PRO A 39 -17.92 -8.18 5.70
N ALA A 40 -18.76 -8.63 4.77
CA ALA A 40 -18.39 -8.77 3.37
C ALA A 40 -18.23 -7.40 2.68
N GLY A 41 -19.16 -6.48 2.93
CA GLY A 41 -19.05 -5.09 2.48
C GLY A 41 -17.82 -4.40 3.08
N SER A 42 -17.54 -4.63 4.36
CA SER A 42 -16.38 -4.06 5.05
C SER A 42 -15.05 -4.55 4.45
N ILE A 43 -14.92 -5.85 4.20
CA ILE A 43 -13.74 -6.45 3.54
C ILE A 43 -13.55 -5.89 2.13
N THR A 44 -14.64 -5.75 1.36
CA THR A 44 -14.61 -5.16 0.02
C THR A 44 -14.11 -3.72 0.07
N MET A 45 -14.59 -2.95 1.05
CA MET A 45 -14.18 -1.56 1.22
C MET A 45 -12.69 -1.46 1.59
N VAL A 46 -12.22 -2.25 2.57
CA VAL A 46 -10.80 -2.33 2.97
C VAL A 46 -9.92 -2.69 1.77
N THR A 47 -10.31 -3.71 1.01
CA THR A 47 -9.55 -4.18 -0.16
C THR A 47 -9.48 -3.09 -1.24
N THR A 48 -10.59 -2.42 -1.51
CA THR A 48 -10.66 -1.34 -2.51
C THR A 48 -9.80 -0.14 -2.10
N THR A 49 -9.92 0.31 -0.85
CA THR A 49 -9.13 1.43 -0.33
C THR A 49 -7.64 1.11 -0.28
N ALA A 50 -7.27 -0.11 0.14
CA ALA A 50 -5.88 -0.55 0.14
C ALA A 50 -5.29 -0.58 -1.28
N GLY A 51 -6.04 -1.10 -2.25
CA GLY A 51 -5.63 -1.10 -3.67
C GLY A 51 -5.41 0.31 -4.21
N MET A 52 -6.32 1.26 -3.91
CA MET A 52 -6.14 2.66 -4.29
C MET A 52 -4.90 3.29 -3.66
N LEU A 53 -4.65 3.02 -2.37
CA LEU A 53 -3.47 3.54 -1.66
C LEU A 53 -2.17 3.03 -2.28
N VAL A 54 -2.06 1.72 -2.55
CA VAL A 54 -0.91 1.12 -3.24
C VAL A 54 -0.70 1.78 -4.61
N GLY A 55 -1.79 1.97 -5.38
CA GLY A 55 -1.73 2.65 -6.67
C GLY A 55 -1.15 4.08 -6.58
N VAL A 56 -1.63 4.87 -5.61
CA VAL A 56 -1.15 6.24 -5.39
C VAL A 56 0.32 6.27 -4.96
N ILE A 57 0.70 5.44 -3.99
CA ILE A 57 2.09 5.33 -3.50
C ILE A 57 3.03 4.94 -4.63
N SER A 58 2.65 3.92 -5.40
CA SER A 58 3.39 3.46 -6.58
C SER A 58 3.60 4.59 -7.59
N VAL A 59 2.55 5.33 -7.97
CA VAL A 59 2.67 6.44 -8.93
C VAL A 59 3.65 7.50 -8.43
N VAL A 60 3.51 7.96 -7.19
CA VAL A 60 4.35 9.02 -6.62
C VAL A 60 5.82 8.60 -6.57
N LEU A 61 6.10 7.40 -6.08
CA LEU A 61 7.49 6.96 -5.87
C LEU A 61 8.16 6.47 -7.15
N LEU A 62 7.40 5.96 -8.12
CA LEU A 62 7.92 5.72 -9.48
C LEU A 62 8.26 7.03 -10.19
N LEU A 63 7.42 8.07 -10.05
CA LEU A 63 7.74 9.40 -10.58
C LEU A 63 9.02 9.95 -9.93
N ALA A 64 9.13 9.87 -8.60
CA ALA A 64 10.33 10.27 -7.89
C ALA A 64 11.58 9.47 -8.34
N PHE A 65 11.44 8.16 -8.55
CA PHE A 65 12.51 7.32 -9.09
C PHE A 65 12.96 7.78 -10.48
N VAL A 66 12.03 7.99 -11.41
CA VAL A 66 12.34 8.46 -12.78
C VAL A 66 12.98 9.83 -12.75
N MET A 67 12.50 10.75 -11.92
CA MET A 67 13.10 12.08 -11.75
C MET A 67 14.54 11.98 -11.21
N HIS A 68 14.79 11.15 -10.20
CA HIS A 68 16.14 10.95 -9.67
C HIS A 68 17.08 10.29 -10.68
N ARG A 69 16.58 9.34 -11.46
CA ARG A 69 17.36 8.68 -12.53
C ARG A 69 17.71 9.66 -13.65
N ARG A 70 16.77 10.51 -14.06
CA ARG A 70 16.99 11.57 -15.06
C ARG A 70 17.98 12.64 -14.57
N ALA A 71 17.99 12.93 -13.27
CA ALA A 71 18.93 13.87 -12.64
C ALA A 71 20.34 13.29 -12.43
N GLY A 72 20.65 12.10 -12.96
CA GLY A 72 22.00 11.53 -12.93
C GLY A 72 22.37 10.74 -11.67
N ASN A 73 21.40 10.35 -10.83
CA ASN A 73 21.61 9.45 -9.67
C ASN A 73 21.36 7.97 -10.00
#